data_AF-A0A3D2UA51-F1
#
_entry.id   AF-A0A3D2UA51-F1
#
_cell.length_a   1.000
_cell.length_b   1.000
_cell.length_c   1.000
_cell.angle_alpha   90.00
_cell.angle_beta   90.00
_cell.angle_gamma   90.00
#
_symmetry.space_group_name_H-M   'P 1'
#
loop_
_entity.id
_entity.type
_entity.pdbx_description
1 polymer ?
#
loop_
_entity_poly.entity_id
_entity_poly.type
_entity_poly.pdbx_seq_one_letter_code
_entity_poly.pdbx_strand_id
1 'polypeptide(L)'
;MRVSASRPATGDELTLHLVNYNRTEPPRGADGKPSAGGGIKDEKPIAVTGVTADVLLPEGLDVGVVEALSPEKTGAVKLEFSRSGRRVRFTVPGFLVYCVVRLRR
;
A
#
# COMPACT_ATOMS: atom_id res chain seq x y z
N MET A 1 -3.60 6.75 -5.47
CA MET A 1 -2.87 5.55 -5.02
C MET A 1 -1.94 5.09 -6.13
N ARG A 2 -0.71 4.70 -5.80
CA ARG A 2 0.20 4.00 -6.71
C ARG A 2 0.51 2.62 -6.15
N VAL A 3 0.64 1.64 -7.03
CA VAL A 3 0.96 0.25 -6.66
C VAL A 3 2.20 -0.19 -7.43
N SER A 4 3.11 -0.87 -6.75
CA SER A 4 4.19 -1.64 -7.37
C SER A 4 4.15 -3.06 -6.81
N ALA A 5 4.39 -4.06 -7.65
CA ALA A 5 4.43 -5.46 -7.23
C ALA A 5 5.82 -6.03 -7.54
N SER A 6 6.41 -6.72 -6.58
CA SER A 6 7.73 -7.32 -6.70
C SER A 6 7.73 -8.75 -6.16
N ARG A 7 8.63 -9.58 -6.69
CA ARG A 7 8.94 -10.89 -6.10
C ARG A 7 10.35 -10.81 -5.53
N PRO A 8 10.54 -10.97 -4.22
CA PRO A 8 11.86 -11.05 -3.65
C PRO A 8 12.64 -12.23 -4.25
N ALA A 9 13.98 -12.14 -4.27
CA ALA A 9 14.83 -13.18 -4.84
C ALA A 9 14.70 -14.53 -4.11
N THR A 10 14.27 -14.51 -2.84
CA THR A 10 14.06 -15.68 -2.00
C THR A 10 12.75 -15.53 -1.21
N GLY A 11 12.19 -16.63 -0.72
CA GLY A 11 11.07 -16.60 0.24
C GLY A 11 9.66 -16.79 -0.32
N ASP A 12 9.51 -17.23 -1.57
CA ASP A 12 8.22 -17.59 -2.22
C ASP A 12 7.08 -16.61 -1.89
N GLU A 13 7.29 -15.35 -2.24
CA GLU A 13 6.44 -14.23 -1.85
C GLU A 13 6.13 -13.31 -3.04
N LEU A 14 4.93 -12.73 -3.02
CA LEU A 14 4.60 -11.52 -3.77
C LEU A 14 4.45 -10.35 -2.80
N THR A 15 5.21 -9.29 -3.02
CA THR A 15 5.15 -8.07 -2.23
C THR A 15 4.46 -6.97 -3.03
N LEU A 16 3.47 -6.31 -2.43
CA LEU A 16 2.80 -5.13 -2.99
C LEU A 16 3.22 -3.89 -2.20
N HIS A 17 3.69 -2.87 -2.90
CA HIS A 17 4.02 -1.57 -2.36
C HIS A 17 2.87 -0.60 -2.70
N LEU A 18 2.13 -0.18 -1.67
CA LEU A 18 1.01 0.74 -1.78
C LEU A 18 1.47 2.12 -1.34
N VAL A 19 1.40 3.10 -2.24
CA VAL A 19 1.75 4.49 -1.96
C VAL A 19 0.49 5.36 -2.06
N ASN A 20 0.16 6.02 -0.95
CA ASN A 20 -0.91 6.99 -0.86
C ASN A 20 -0.35 8.40 -1.01
N TYR A 21 -0.57 8.99 -2.19
CA TYR A 21 -0.23 10.40 -2.48
C TYR A 21 -1.36 11.36 -2.12
N ASN A 22 -2.43 10.91 -1.46
CA ASN A 22 -3.51 11.80 -1.04
C ASN A 22 -3.00 12.73 0.06
N ARG A 23 -3.08 14.03 -0.18
CA ARG A 23 -2.58 15.06 0.73
C ARG A 23 -3.35 16.36 0.52
N THR A 24 -3.30 17.22 1.53
CA THR A 24 -3.66 18.63 1.35
C THR A 24 -2.48 19.34 0.69
N GLU A 25 -2.65 19.76 -0.57
CA GLU A 25 -1.64 20.54 -1.29
C GLU A 25 -1.42 21.91 -0.64
N PRO A 26 -0.20 22.47 -0.70
CA PRO A 26 0.04 23.83 -0.27
C PRO A 26 -0.81 24.82 -1.10
N PRO A 27 -1.14 25.99 -0.54
CA PRO A 27 -1.83 27.04 -1.28
C PRO A 27 -1.09 27.37 -2.58
N ARG A 28 -1.86 27.67 -3.64
CA ARG A 28 -1.30 28.14 -4.90
C ARG A 28 -0.56 29.47 -4.71
N GLY A 29 0.46 29.69 -5.54
CA GLY A 29 1.19 30.94 -5.57
C GLY A 29 0.31 32.12 -5.98
N ALA A 30 0.82 33.34 -5.83
CA ALA A 30 0.15 34.57 -6.27
C ALA A 30 -0.13 34.59 -7.79
N ASP A 31 0.61 33.80 -8.57
CA ASP A 31 0.42 33.59 -10.01
C ASP A 31 -0.62 32.49 -10.33
N GLY A 32 -1.30 31.94 -9.32
CA GLY A 32 -2.31 30.90 -9.46
C GLY A 32 -1.76 29.51 -9.79
N LYS A 33 -0.43 29.31 -9.82
CA LYS A 33 0.19 28.01 -10.11
C LYS A 33 0.34 27.15 -8.86
N PRO A 34 0.43 25.81 -9.02
CA PRO A 34 0.77 24.91 -7.91
C PRO A 34 2.08 25.33 -7.25
N SER A 35 2.06 25.48 -5.94
CA SER A 35 3.27 25.73 -5.16
C SER A 35 4.06 24.44 -4.99
N ALA A 36 5.39 24.52 -5.05
CA ALA A 36 6.27 23.41 -4.67
C ALA A 36 6.20 23.11 -3.15
N GLY A 37 5.58 23.99 -2.37
CA GLY A 37 5.62 23.96 -0.91
C GLY A 37 7.01 24.26 -0.37
N GLY A 38 7.14 24.23 0.94
CA GLY A 38 8.38 24.37 1.69
C GLY A 38 8.95 23.04 2.17
N GLY A 39 8.68 21.94 1.46
CA GLY A 39 9.13 20.60 1.80
C GLY A 39 8.29 19.94 2.89
N ILE A 40 8.94 19.16 3.76
CA ILE A 40 8.29 18.29 4.76
C ILE A 40 7.27 19.01 5.65
N LYS A 41 7.48 20.28 5.99
CA LYS A 41 6.57 21.05 6.85
C LYS A 41 5.17 21.25 6.23
N ASP A 42 5.09 21.21 4.90
CA ASP A 42 3.84 21.34 4.16
C ASP A 42 3.28 19.97 3.73
N GLU A 43 3.97 18.88 4.08
CA GLU A 43 3.48 17.53 3.85
C GLU A 43 2.33 17.23 4.81
N LYS A 44 1.11 17.23 4.27
CA LYS A 44 -0.14 16.97 5.01
C LYS A 44 -0.85 15.75 4.43
N PRO A 45 -0.31 14.55 4.62
CA PRO A 45 -0.90 13.34 4.05
C PRO A 45 -2.26 13.05 4.70
N ILE A 46 -3.20 12.62 3.88
CA ILE A 46 -4.55 12.25 4.30
C ILE A 46 -4.61 10.72 4.31
N ALA A 47 -4.82 10.14 5.49
CA ALA A 47 -4.86 8.69 5.65
C ALA A 47 -5.95 8.07 4.76
N VAL A 48 -5.62 6.92 4.16
CA VAL A 48 -6.60 6.09 3.47
C VAL A 48 -7.10 5.01 4.42
N THR A 49 -8.36 4.62 4.28
CA THR A 49 -8.97 3.52 5.04
C THR A 49 -9.63 2.52 4.10
N GLY A 50 -9.71 1.25 4.53
CA GLY A 50 -10.46 0.21 3.83
C GLY A 50 -9.99 -0.07 2.40
N VAL A 51 -8.69 -0.11 2.16
CA VAL A 51 -8.15 -0.38 0.82
C VAL A 51 -8.30 -1.85 0.47
N THR A 52 -9.26 -2.18 -0.39
CA THR A 52 -9.44 -3.54 -0.90
C THR A 52 -8.55 -3.79 -2.12
N ALA A 53 -7.82 -4.89 -2.09
CA ALA A 53 -7.03 -5.38 -3.21
C ALA A 53 -7.59 -6.72 -3.70
N ASP A 54 -7.57 -6.89 -5.02
CA ASP A 54 -7.92 -8.13 -5.70
C ASP A 54 -6.78 -8.48 -6.65
N VAL A 55 -6.03 -9.52 -6.29
CA VAL A 55 -4.70 -9.81 -6.84
C VAL A 55 -4.73 -11.16 -7.52
N LEU A 56 -4.37 -11.20 -8.80
CA LEU A 56 -4.10 -12.44 -9.50
C LEU A 56 -2.67 -12.89 -9.21
N LEU A 57 -2.53 -14.03 -8.53
CA LEU A 57 -1.23 -14.60 -8.21
C LEU A 57 -0.53 -15.12 -9.47
N PRO A 58 0.80 -14.93 -9.55
CA PRO A 58 1.65 -15.67 -10.48
C PRO A 58 1.39 -17.18 -10.44
N GLU A 59 1.67 -17.86 -11.54
CA GLU A 59 1.67 -19.32 -11.55
C GLU A 59 2.71 -19.88 -10.59
N GLY A 60 2.36 -20.99 -9.93
CA GLY A 60 3.21 -21.65 -8.94
C GLY A 60 3.23 -21.01 -7.55
N LEU A 61 2.80 -19.75 -7.41
CA LEU A 61 2.76 -19.08 -6.11
C LEU A 61 1.53 -19.51 -5.30
N ASP A 62 1.78 -19.98 -4.08
CA ASP A 62 0.75 -20.30 -3.09
C ASP A 62 0.74 -19.26 -1.96
N VAL A 63 -0.43 -18.97 -1.41
CA VAL A 63 -0.59 -17.97 -0.35
C VAL A 63 -1.39 -18.56 0.80
N GLY A 64 -0.76 -18.67 1.96
CA GLY A 64 -1.38 -19.03 3.24
C GLY A 64 -1.43 -17.86 4.22
N VAL A 65 -0.66 -16.80 4.00
CA VAL A 65 -0.63 -15.61 4.85
C VAL A 65 -0.58 -14.33 4.03
N VAL A 66 -1.41 -13.36 4.42
CA VAL A 66 -1.35 -11.98 3.94
C VAL A 66 -1.08 -11.06 5.12
N GLU A 67 -0.06 -10.22 5.03
CA GLU A 67 0.34 -9.30 6.09
C GLU A 67 0.56 -7.89 5.54
N ALA A 68 0.05 -6.88 6.25
CA ALA A 68 0.34 -5.48 5.98
C ALA A 68 1.36 -4.92 6.96
N LEU A 69 2.33 -4.18 6.44
CA LEU A 69 3.31 -3.42 7.21
C LEU A 69 3.17 -1.96 6.82
N SER A 70 3.20 -1.08 7.81
CA SER A 70 3.25 0.36 7.58
C SER A 70 4.07 1.04 8.69
N PRO A 71 4.70 2.19 8.43
CA PRO A 71 5.53 2.88 9.42
C PRO A 71 4.78 3.26 10.70
N GLU A 72 3.45 3.41 10.63
CA GLU A 72 2.61 3.81 11.75
C GLU A 72 2.29 2.64 12.71
N LYS A 73 2.72 1.41 12.36
CA LYS A 73 2.48 0.21 13.15
C LYS A 73 3.80 -0.41 13.59
N THR A 74 3.85 -0.86 14.85
CA THR A 74 5.05 -1.47 15.45
C THR A 74 5.39 -2.84 14.87
N GLY A 75 4.49 -3.46 14.10
CA GLY A 75 4.68 -4.79 13.52
C GLY A 75 3.71 -5.08 12.38
N ALA A 76 3.87 -6.27 11.79
CA ALA A 76 3.00 -6.74 10.73
C ALA A 76 1.58 -7.02 11.24
N VAL A 77 0.59 -6.59 10.46
CA VAL A 77 -0.83 -6.84 10.71
C VAL A 77 -1.28 -7.95 9.77
N LYS A 78 -1.62 -9.11 10.32
CA LYS A 78 -2.21 -10.20 9.53
C LYS A 78 -3.58 -9.78 9.02
N LEU A 79 -3.84 -10.02 7.74
CA LEU A 79 -5.09 -9.72 7.07
C LEU A 79 -5.86 -11.01 6.80
N GLU A 80 -7.16 -10.96 7.05
CA GLU A 80 -8.07 -11.94 6.49
C GLU A 80 -8.13 -11.79 4.97
N PHE A 81 -8.14 -12.91 4.27
CA PHE A 81 -8.24 -12.94 2.82
C PHE A 81 -9.12 -14.09 2.35
N SER A 82 -9.75 -13.90 1.20
CA SER A 82 -10.42 -14.97 0.48
C SER A 82 -9.66 -15.32 -0.78
N ARG A 83 -9.80 -16.56 -1.22
CA ARG A 83 -9.15 -17.08 -2.42
C ARG A 83 -10.14 -17.81 -3.31
N SER A 84 -10.07 -17.52 -4.60
CA SER A 84 -10.77 -18.26 -5.65
C SER A 84 -9.78 -18.58 -6.76
N GLY A 85 -9.38 -19.85 -6.86
CA GLY A 85 -8.30 -20.27 -7.76
C GLY A 85 -6.99 -19.54 -7.43
N ARG A 86 -6.46 -18.78 -8.39
CA ARG A 86 -5.26 -17.93 -8.21
C ARG A 86 -5.56 -16.49 -7.81
N ARG A 87 -6.81 -16.14 -7.56
CA ARG A 87 -7.20 -14.77 -7.21
C ARG A 87 -7.37 -14.65 -5.70
N VAL A 88 -6.65 -13.71 -5.10
CA VAL A 88 -6.64 -13.43 -3.66
C VAL A 88 -7.21 -12.04 -3.42
N ARG A 89 -8.18 -11.93 -2.50
CA ARG A 89 -8.80 -10.66 -2.11
C ARG A 89 -8.64 -10.42 -0.62
N PHE A 90 -8.26 -9.20 -0.25
CA PHE A 90 -8.10 -8.76 1.13
C PHE A 90 -8.32 -7.25 1.24
N THR A 91 -8.43 -6.76 2.48
CA THR A 91 -8.58 -5.33 2.77
C THR A 91 -7.53 -4.88 3.77
N VAL A 92 -6.75 -3.86 3.41
CA VAL A 92 -5.85 -3.16 4.33
C VAL A 92 -6.68 -2.15 5.14
N PRO A 93 -6.66 -2.19 6.49
CA PRO A 93 -7.49 -1.32 7.32
C PRO A 93 -7.28 0.18 7.05
N GLY A 94 -6.02 0.58 6.86
CA GLY A 94 -5.64 1.95 6.51
C GLY A 94 -4.16 2.22 6.76
N PHE A 95 -3.65 3.27 6.13
CA PHE A 95 -2.26 3.74 6.28
C PHE A 95 -2.15 5.21 5.83
N LEU A 96 -1.07 5.89 6.22
CA LEU A 96 -0.91 7.32 5.92
C LEU A 96 -0.32 7.52 4.53
N VAL A 97 0.94 7.14 4.33
CA VAL A 97 1.67 7.37 3.07
C VAL A 97 2.07 6.07 2.38
N TYR A 98 2.50 5.08 3.15
CA TYR A 98 3.10 3.88 2.58
C TYR A 98 2.70 2.62 3.35
N CYS A 99 2.35 1.58 2.60
CA CYS A 99 2.08 0.26 3.13
C CYS A 99 2.70 -0.80 2.22
N VAL A 100 3.30 -1.82 2.83
CA VAL A 100 3.78 -3.01 2.16
C VAL A 100 2.85 -4.16 2.52
N VAL A 101 2.27 -4.83 1.52
CA VAL A 101 1.52 -6.05 1.72
C VAL A 101 2.34 -7.23 1.23
N ARG A 102 2.52 -8.23 2.08
CA ARG A 102 3.26 -9.46 1.79
C ARG A 102 2.26 -10.60 1.63
N LEU A 103 2.29 -11.26 0.48
CA LEU A 103 1.50 -12.46 0.19
C LEU A 103 2.49 -13.63 0.12
N ARG A 104 2.47 -14.47 1.15
CA ARG A 104 3.42 -15.59 1.32
C ARG A 104 2.68 -16.89 1.59
N ARG A 105 3.36 -18.00 1.35
CA ARG A 105 2.87 -19.32 1.72
C ARG A 105 2.62 -19.43 3.23
#